data_AF-A0A2R8VHL1-F1
#
_entry.id   AF-A0A2R8VHL1-F1
#
_cell.length_a   1.000
_cell.length_b   1.000
_cell.length_c   1.000
_cell.angle_alpha   90.00
_cell.angle_beta   90.00
_cell.angle_gamma   90.00
#
_symmetry.space_group_name_H-M   'P 1'
#
loop_
_entity.id
_entity.type
_entity.pdbx_description
1 polymer ?
#
loop_
_entity_poly.entity_id
_entity_poly.type
_entity_poly.pdbx_seq_one_letter_code
_entity_poly.pdbx_strand_id
1 'polypeptide(L)' 'MMQGGVGIPSIKWCGAEGDYNVMVMELLGPSLEDLFNFCSRKFSLKTVLLLADQM' A
#
# COMPACT_ATOMS: atom_id res chain seq x y z
N MET A 1 5.69 17.76 1.44
CA MET A 1 6.25 16.97 2.56
C MET A 1 5.36 15.76 2.79
N MET A 2 5.59 14.68 2.04
CA MET A 2 4.94 13.37 2.30
C MET A 2 5.90 12.17 2.11
N GLN A 3 7.12 12.39 1.60
CA GLN A 3 8.16 11.35 1.63
C GLN A 3 8.67 11.16 3.07
N GLY A 4 8.58 9.94 3.59
CA GLY A 4 9.12 9.55 4.89
C GLY A 4 8.10 9.41 6.03
N GLY A 5 6.80 9.58 5.77
CA GLY A 5 5.75 9.25 6.75
C GLY A 5 5.62 7.73 6.91
N VAL A 6 5.37 7.27 8.15
CA VAL A 6 5.05 5.84 8.40
C VAL A 6 3.81 5.47 7.59
N GLY A 7 3.90 4.40 6.81
CA GLY A 7 2.81 3.95 5.91
C GLY A 7 2.76 4.63 4.55
N ILE A 8 3.69 5.54 4.22
CA ILE A 8 3.78 6.18 2.89
C ILE A 8 4.98 5.62 2.12
N PRO A 9 4.76 4.96 0.96
CA PRO A 9 5.84 4.42 0.14
C PRO A 9 6.75 5.52 -0.40
N SER A 10 8.06 5.26 -0.41
CA SER A 10 9.04 6.21 -0.95
C SER A 10 9.03 6.23 -2.48
N ILE A 11 9.09 7.42 -3.07
CA ILE A 11 9.24 7.61 -4.52
C ILE A 11 10.73 7.64 -4.84
N LYS A 12 11.18 6.69 -5.66
CA LYS A 12 12.57 6.58 -6.12
C LYS A 12 12.84 7.46 -7.34
N TRP A 13 11.86 7.58 -8.24
CA TRP A 13 11.98 8.40 -9.44
C TRP A 13 10.61 8.80 -9.98
N CYS A 14 10.54 9.97 -10.61
CA CYS A 14 9.35 10.44 -11.32
C CYS A 14 9.83 11.26 -12.54
N GLY A 15 9.27 10.98 -13.71
CA GLY A 15 9.63 11.69 -14.94
C GLY A 15 8.72 11.31 -16.10
N ALA A 16 9.01 11.88 -17.27
CA ALA A 16 8.33 11.55 -18.51
C ALA A 16 9.26 10.73 -19.41
N GLU A 17 8.73 9.66 -19.99
CA GLU A 17 9.42 8.83 -20.97
C GLU A 17 8.54 8.77 -22.24
N GLY A 18 8.95 9.50 -23.28
CA GLY A 18 8.11 9.72 -24.47
C GLY A 18 6.83 10.47 -24.13
N ASP A 19 5.68 9.86 -24.46
CA ASP A 19 4.34 10.42 -24.20
C ASP A 19 3.74 9.98 -22.86
N TYR A 20 4.50 9.24 -22.02
CA TYR A 20 4.02 8.69 -20.76
C TYR A 20 4.71 9.32 -19.56
N ASN A 21 3.93 9.56 -18.50
CA ASN A 21 4.47 9.89 -17.18
C ASN A 21 4.71 8.59 -16.42
N VAL A 22 5.91 8.43 -15.89
CA VAL A 22 6.37 7.22 -15.20
C VAL A 22 6.82 7.57 -13.79
N MET A 23 6.39 6.76 -12.83
CA MET A 23 6.75 6.89 -11.42
C MET A 23 7.28 5.55 -10.90
N VAL A 24 8.47 5.58 -10.33
CA VAL A 24 9.09 4.43 -9.66
C VAL A 24 8.99 4.65 -8.16
N MET A 25 8.35 3.71 -7.48
CA MET A 25 8.14 3.74 -6.03
C MET A 25 8.60 2.43 -5.39
N GLU A 26 8.62 2.41 -4.06
CA GLU A 26 8.83 1.18 -3.30
C GLU A 26 7.75 0.13 -3.61
N LEU A 27 8.19 -1.13 -3.75
CA LEU A 27 7.27 -2.24 -3.94
C LEU A 27 6.66 -2.61 -2.58
N LEU A 28 5.34 -2.58 -2.50
CA LEU A 28 4.58 -2.96 -1.32
C LEU A 28 4.07 -4.40 -1.42
N GLY A 29 3.62 -4.93 -0.29
CA GLY A 29 2.95 -6.22 -0.21
C GLY A 29 1.54 -6.23 -0.84
N PRO A 30 0.82 -7.36 -0.73
CA PRO A 30 -0.55 -7.50 -1.23
C PRO A 30 -1.50 -6.50 -0.54
N SER A 31 -2.57 -6.12 -1.24
CA SER A 31 -3.58 -5.23 -0.68
C SER A 31 -4.40 -5.91 0.42
N LEU A 32 -5.07 -5.12 1.27
CA LEU A 32 -6.01 -5.68 2.24
C LEU A 32 -7.15 -6.45 1.58
N GLU A 33 -7.54 -6.08 0.36
CA GLU A 33 -8.56 -6.80 -0.41
C GLU A 33 -8.06 -8.18 -0.84
N ASP A 34 -6.82 -8.29 -1.31
CA ASP A 34 -6.21 -9.58 -1.65
C ASP A 34 -6.12 -10.49 -0.42
N LEU A 35 -5.70 -9.93 0.73
CA LEU A 35 -5.66 -10.64 2.00
C LEU A 35 -7.06 -11.03 2.49
N PHE A 36 -8.07 -10.18 2.27
CA PHE A 36 -9.45 -10.46 2.65
C PHE A 36 -10.03 -11.59 1.83
N ASN A 37 -9.78 -11.60 0.52
CA ASN A 37 -10.18 -12.69 -0.36
C ASN A 37 -9.44 -13.99 -0.01
N PHE A 38 -8.14 -13.93 0.30
CA PHE A 38 -7.37 -15.07 0.79
C PHE A 38 -7.98 -15.68 2.08
N CYS A 39 -8.46 -14.83 2.99
CA CYS A 39 -9.13 -15.24 4.22
C CYS A 39 -10.62 -15.58 4.05
N SER A 40 -11.07 -15.95 2.85
CA SER A 40 -12.49 -16.29 2.58
C SER A 40 -13.45 -15.16 2.99
N ARG A 41 -13.03 -13.91 2.82
CA ARG A 41 -13.79 -12.70 3.12
C ARG A 41 -14.19 -12.57 4.59
N LYS A 42 -13.36 -13.10 5.49
CA LYS A 42 -13.54 -12.94 6.94
C LYS A 42 -12.19 -12.74 7.64
N PHE A 43 -12.02 -11.58 8.25
CA PHE A 43 -10.95 -11.36 9.20
C PHE A 43 -11.42 -11.65 10.62
N SER A 44 -10.49 -12.07 11.48
CA SER A 44 -10.76 -12.20 12.92
C SER A 44 -10.93 -10.83 13.55
N LEU A 45 -11.67 -10.74 14.67
CA LEU A 45 -11.82 -9.47 15.40
C LEU A 45 -10.46 -8.84 15.77
N LYS A 46 -9.49 -9.67 16.18
CA LYS A 46 -8.11 -9.22 16.46
C LYS A 46 -7.46 -8.56 15.24
N THR A 47 -7.59 -9.19 14.06
CA THR A 47 -7.03 -8.65 12.82
C THR A 47 -7.68 -7.32 12.45
N VAL A 48 -9.01 -7.22 12.58
CA VAL A 48 -9.74 -5.96 12.32
C VAL A 48 -9.29 -4.85 13.26
N LEU A 49 -9.13 -5.14 14.56
CA LEU A 49 -8.68 -4.14 15.54
C LEU A 49 -7.25 -3.66 15.28
N LEU A 50 -6.34 -4.56 14.89
CA LEU A 50 -4.97 -4.19 14.54
C LEU A 50 -4.91 -3.32 13.28
N LEU A 51 -5.75 -3.60 12.29
CA LEU A 51 -5.85 -2.77 11.08
C LEU A 51 -6.44 -1.39 11.39
N ALA A 52 -7.46 -1.33 12.24
CA ALA A 52 -8.12 -0.07 12.64
C ALA A 52 -7.21 0.87 13.46
N ASP A 53 -6.17 0.34 14.11
CA ASP A 53 -5.18 1.15 14.83
C ASP A 53 -4.18 1.83 13.87
N GLN A 54 -3.91 1.20 12.72
CA GLN A 54 -2.91 1.68 11.75
C GLN A 54 -3.50 2.52 10.60
N MET A 55 -4.80 2.39 10.35
CA MET A 55 -5.55 3.09 9.28
C MET A 55 -6.30 4.30 9.84
#